data_AF-A0A968J6B9-F1
#
_entry.id   AF-A0A968J6B9-F1
#
_cell.length_a   1.000
_cell.length_b   1.000
_cell.length_c   1.000
_cell.angle_alpha   90.00
_cell.angle_beta   90.00
_cell.angle_gamma   90.00
#
_symmetry.space_group_name_H-M   'P 1'
#
loop_
_entity.id
_entity.type
_entity.pdbx_description
1 polymer ?
#
loop_
_entity_poly.entity_id
_entity_poly.type
_entity_poly.pdbx_seq_one_letter_code
_entity_poly.pdbx_strand_id
1 'polypeptide(L)'
;MASGGLWSSYKVNDSYIVGSPYGETGSIGVVLTLPNFTGLADKVGYTETVIKSSNAKDIGNPLRTPSTEEIDYLEQRVTQNYDKFL
;
A
#
# COMPACT_ATOMS: atom_id res chain seq x y z
N MET A 1 -11.12 -14.86 7.37
CA MET A 1 -11.36 -13.46 6.92
C MET A 1 -10.10 -12.67 7.18
N ALA A 2 -9.59 -11.89 6.24
CA ALA A 2 -8.28 -11.25 6.42
C ALA A 2 -8.33 -9.76 6.05
N SER A 3 -7.49 -8.95 6.71
CA SER A 3 -7.28 -7.53 6.42
C SER A 3 -8.61 -6.77 6.29
N GLY A 4 -8.89 -6.13 5.15
CA GLY A 4 -10.13 -5.37 4.94
C GLY A 4 -11.42 -6.15 5.21
N GLY A 5 -11.44 -7.47 4.98
CA GLY A 5 -12.59 -8.32 5.31
C GLY A 5 -12.81 -8.47 6.81
N LEU A 6 -11.73 -8.54 7.60
CA LEU A 6 -11.81 -8.54 9.06
C LEU A 6 -12.19 -7.14 9.58
N TRP A 7 -11.56 -6.07 9.07
CA TRP A 7 -11.88 -4.68 9.40
C TRP A 7 -13.36 -4.35 9.21
N SER A 8 -13.91 -4.71 8.05
CA SER A 8 -15.33 -4.48 7.74
C SER A 8 -16.25 -5.25 8.70
N SER A 9 -15.85 -6.43 9.13
CA SER A 9 -16.67 -7.28 9.98
C SER A 9 -16.77 -6.76 11.41
N TYR A 10 -15.73 -6.07 11.91
CA TYR A 10 -15.79 -5.31 13.15
C TYR A 10 -16.72 -4.09 13.09
N LYS A 11 -17.06 -3.60 11.89
CA LYS A 11 -17.94 -2.43 11.72
C LYS A 11 -19.41 -2.80 11.50
N VAL A 12 -19.71 -4.07 11.22
CA VAL A 12 -21.06 -4.51 10.82
C VAL A 12 -21.85 -5.12 11.98
N ASN A 13 -21.20 -5.61 13.04
CA ASN A 13 -21.90 -6.34 14.09
C ASN A 13 -21.29 -6.11 15.49
N ASP A 14 -22.05 -5.49 16.40
CA ASP A 14 -21.60 -5.19 17.77
C ASP A 14 -21.64 -6.39 18.71
N SER A 15 -22.19 -7.54 18.28
CA SER A 15 -22.45 -8.69 19.17
C SER A 15 -21.60 -9.93 18.90
N TYR A 16 -21.36 -10.32 17.64
CA TYR A 16 -20.50 -11.47 17.31
C TYR A 16 -20.10 -11.51 15.82
N ILE A 17 -18.95 -12.12 15.53
CA ILE A 17 -18.48 -12.45 14.18
C ILE A 17 -18.41 -13.99 14.09
N VAL A 18 -19.00 -14.57 13.04
CA VAL A 18 -19.00 -16.03 12.84
C VAL A 18 -17.84 -16.42 11.91
N GLY A 19 -17.03 -17.38 12.35
CA GLY A 19 -15.93 -17.96 11.57
C GLY A 19 -16.03 -19.48 11.53
N SER A 20 -15.56 -20.08 10.43
CA SER A 20 -15.39 -21.54 10.32
C SER A 20 -14.24 -22.01 11.24
N PRO A 21 -14.33 -23.18 11.89
CA PRO A 21 -13.23 -23.75 12.66
C PRO A 21 -11.99 -24.08 11.81
N TYR A 22 -12.14 -24.19 10.49
CA TYR A 22 -11.04 -24.39 9.54
C TYR A 22 -10.61 -23.08 8.84
N GLY A 23 -11.27 -21.96 9.15
CA GLY A 23 -11.03 -20.69 8.49
C GLY A 23 -9.88 -19.92 9.12
N GLU A 24 -8.94 -19.47 8.29
CA GLU A 24 -7.89 -18.56 8.74
C GLU A 24 -8.39 -17.12 8.82
N THR A 25 -8.00 -16.42 9.88
CA THR A 25 -8.34 -15.01 10.11
C THR A 25 -7.11 -14.20 10.53
N GLY A 26 -7.17 -12.87 10.42
CA GLY A 26 -6.08 -11.97 10.80
C GLY A 26 -5.66 -11.06 9.66
N SER A 27 -4.34 -11.00 9.37
CA SER A 27 -3.76 -10.02 8.46
C SER A 27 -4.12 -8.58 8.87
N ILE A 28 -3.91 -8.30 10.16
CA ILE A 28 -4.12 -6.97 10.76
C ILE A 28 -2.90 -6.14 10.40
N GLY A 29 -3.02 -5.35 9.35
CA GLY A 29 -1.89 -4.63 8.78
C GLY A 29 -2.28 -3.86 7.52
N VAL A 30 -1.47 -2.86 7.21
CA VAL A 30 -1.55 -2.10 5.96
C VAL A 30 -0.19 -2.20 5.29
N VAL A 31 -0.18 -2.55 4.01
CA VAL A 31 1.05 -2.65 3.21
C VAL A 31 0.89 -1.84 1.93
N LEU A 32 1.96 -1.16 1.55
CA LEU A 32 2.11 -0.52 0.24
C LEU A 32 3.38 -1.06 -0.40
N THR A 33 3.28 -1.51 -1.65
CA THR A 33 4.42 -2.02 -2.41
C THR A 33 4.61 -1.15 -3.65
N LEU A 34 5.79 -0.58 -3.80
CA LEU A 34 6.20 0.17 -4.99
C LEU A 34 7.18 -0.68 -5.80
N PRO A 35 6.82 -1.13 -7.01
CA PRO A 35 7.77 -1.81 -7.87
C PRO A 35 8.84 -0.84 -8.37
N ASN A 36 10.07 -1.32 -8.57
CA ASN A 36 11.15 -0.56 -9.20
C ASN A 36 11.67 -1.34 -10.42
N PHE A 37 11.45 -0.78 -11.60
CA PHE A 37 11.78 -1.33 -12.90
C PHE A 37 12.95 -0.62 -13.58
N THR A 38 13.66 0.29 -12.89
CA THR A 38 14.84 1.00 -13.44
C THR A 38 15.81 0.03 -14.11
N GLY A 39 16.23 -1.03 -13.41
CA GLY A 39 17.16 -2.02 -13.95
C GLY A 39 16.61 -2.87 -15.11
N LEU A 40 15.28 -2.99 -15.27
CA LEU A 40 14.69 -3.61 -16.46
C LEU A 40 14.66 -2.62 -17.63
N ALA A 41 14.25 -1.38 -17.36
CA ALA A 41 14.18 -0.30 -18.32
C ALA A 41 15.55 -0.05 -18.97
N ASP A 42 16.62 -0.01 -18.16
CA ASP A 42 18.00 0.14 -18.64
C ASP A 42 18.41 -0.99 -19.59
N LYS A 43 18.01 -2.23 -19.30
CA LYS A 43 18.34 -3.41 -20.14
C LYS A 43 17.67 -3.39 -21.51
N VAL A 44 16.46 -2.82 -21.58
CA VAL A 44 15.70 -2.73 -22.83
C VAL A 44 15.85 -1.37 -23.52
N GLY A 45 16.69 -0.48 -22.98
CA GLY A 45 16.92 0.87 -23.51
C GLY A 45 15.68 1.77 -23.41
N TYR A 46 14.81 1.54 -22.44
CA TYR A 46 13.61 2.35 -22.23
C TYR A 46 13.92 3.52 -21.29
N THR A 47 13.58 4.73 -21.74
CA THR A 47 13.71 5.96 -20.95
C THR A 47 12.40 6.72 -20.97
N GLU A 48 11.96 7.19 -19.82
CA GLU A 48 10.76 8.01 -19.66
C GLU A 48 11.13 9.41 -19.16
N THR A 49 10.58 10.44 -19.80
CA THR A 49 10.66 11.82 -19.31
C THR A 49 9.29 12.25 -18.81
N VAL A 50 9.19 12.54 -17.52
CA VAL A 50 7.92 12.91 -16.87
C VAL A 50 7.84 14.43 -16.72
N ILE A 51 6.85 15.06 -17.37
CA ILE A 51 6.51 16.47 -17.20
C ILE A 51 5.24 16.55 -16.35
N LYS A 52 5.34 17.17 -15.17
CA LYS A 52 4.28 17.17 -14.15
C LYS A 52 4.07 18.56 -13.56
N SER A 53 2.82 18.82 -13.13
CA SER A 53 2.41 20.11 -12.53
C SER A 53 2.83 20.27 -11.06
N SER A 54 3.24 19.18 -10.40
CA SER A 54 3.89 19.22 -9.08
C SER A 54 4.70 17.96 -8.83
N ASN A 55 5.67 18.03 -7.92
CA ASN A 55 6.59 16.94 -7.64
C ASN A 55 5.90 15.66 -7.15
N ALA A 56 4.80 15.77 -6.42
CA ALA A 56 4.11 14.64 -5.80
C ALA A 56 3.23 13.81 -6.76
N LYS A 57 3.03 14.25 -8.01
CA LYS A 57 2.04 13.62 -8.92
C LYS A 57 2.49 12.29 -9.53
N ASP A 58 3.75 11.95 -9.39
CA ASP A 58 4.35 10.70 -9.85
C ASP A 58 4.97 9.92 -8.69
N ILE A 59 4.53 10.17 -7.45
CA ILE A 59 4.89 9.33 -6.30
C ILE A 59 4.55 7.88 -6.64
N GLY A 60 5.52 7.00 -6.45
CA GLY A 60 5.39 5.60 -6.83
C GLY A 60 5.66 5.30 -8.31
N ASN A 61 6.23 6.25 -9.07
CA ASN A 61 6.70 5.97 -10.42
C ASN A 61 7.73 4.81 -10.37
N PRO A 62 7.48 3.70 -11.09
CA PRO A 62 8.34 2.52 -11.01
C PRO A 62 9.64 2.64 -11.79
N LEU A 63 9.81 3.67 -12.60
CA LEU A 63 10.96 3.89 -13.48
C LEU A 63 12.01 4.82 -12.86
N ARG A 64 11.83 5.19 -11.59
CA ARG A 64 12.83 5.93 -10.82
C ARG A 64 12.82 5.49 -9.36
N THR A 65 13.90 5.73 -8.66
CA THR A 65 13.93 5.57 -7.21
C THR A 65 13.08 6.68 -6.56
N PRO A 66 12.18 6.34 -5.61
CA PRO A 66 11.46 7.34 -4.85
C PRO A 66 12.41 8.18 -3.98
N SER A 67 12.11 9.46 -3.79
CA SER A 67 12.89 10.30 -2.87
C SER A 67 12.55 9.99 -1.41
N THR A 68 13.40 10.43 -0.48
CA THR A 68 13.17 10.25 0.96
C THR A 68 11.84 10.88 1.40
N GLU A 69 11.51 12.07 0.90
CA GLU A 69 10.26 12.76 1.22
C GLU A 69 9.02 11.98 0.73
N GLU A 70 9.14 11.28 -0.40
CA GLU A 70 8.06 10.44 -0.92
C GLU A 70 7.88 9.18 -0.08
N ILE A 71 8.98 8.57 0.37
CA ILE A 71 8.94 7.44 1.29
C ILE A 71 8.31 7.86 2.63
N ASP A 72 8.79 8.92 3.26
CA ASP A 72 8.28 9.42 4.54
C ASP A 72 6.78 9.73 4.45
N TYR A 73 6.34 10.36 3.36
CA TYR A 73 4.92 10.63 3.12
C TYR A 73 4.08 9.35 3.06
N LEU A 74 4.54 8.35 2.32
CA LEU A 74 3.83 7.08 2.15
C LEU A 74 3.85 6.25 3.43
N GLU A 75 4.96 6.22 4.17
CA GLU A 75 5.07 5.58 5.48
C GLU A 75 4.11 6.21 6.49
N GLN A 76 4.01 7.55 6.51
CA GLN A 76 3.03 8.25 7.33
C GLN A 76 1.60 7.83 6.97
N ARG A 77 1.28 7.69 5.67
CA ARG A 77 -0.06 7.25 5.23
C ARG A 77 -0.37 5.81 5.64
N VAL A 78 0.60 4.90 5.45
CA VAL A 78 0.46 3.49 5.86
C VAL A 78 0.23 3.40 7.36
N THR A 79 1.01 4.14 8.15
CA THR A 79 0.88 4.19 9.61
C THR A 79 -0.48 4.74 10.02
N GLN A 80 -0.92 5.86 9.46
CA GLN A 80 -2.26 6.43 9.74
C GLN A 80 -3.40 5.46 9.42
N ASN A 81 -3.27 4.69 8.33
CA ASN A 81 -4.27 3.70 7.96
C ASN A 81 -4.24 2.47 8.87
N TYR A 82 -3.05 2.07 9.33
CA TYR A 82 -2.90 1.02 10.33
C TYR A 82 -3.49 1.43 11.67
N ASP A 83 -3.24 2.65 12.15
CA ASP A 83 -3.83 3.19 13.38
C ASP A 83 -5.36 3.21 13.29
N LYS A 84 -5.89 3.51 12.10
CA LYS A 84 -7.34 3.44 11.84
C LYS A 84 -7.86 2.01 11.77
N PHE A 85 -7.04 1.01 11.49
CA PHE A 85 -7.44 -0.40 11.41
C PHE A 85 -7.59 -1.01 12.81
N LEU A 86 -6.89 -0.46 13.80
CA LEU A 86 -7.05 -0.84 15.21
C LEU A 86 -8.34 -0.24 15.79
#